data_AF-A0A957GN04-F1
#
_entry.id   AF-A0A957GN04-F1
#
_cell.length_a   1.000
_cell.length_b   1.000
_cell.length_c   1.000
_cell.angle_alpha   90.00
_cell.angle_beta   90.00
_cell.angle_gamma   90.00
#
_symmetry.space_group_name_H-M   'P 1'
#
loop_
_entity.id
_entity.type
_entity.pdbx_description
1 polymer ?
#
loop_
_entity_poly.entity_id
_entity_poly.type
_entity_poly.pdbx_seq_one_letter_code
_entity_poly.pdbx_strand_id
1 'polypeptide(L)'
;ITQYVVIPADFTDGGEIVIYDRGFQLLSGGDSSSVAFNGSYDWALTYLITANLTGDTQLAAVVQNPTPRAATQMHRLQPPASADESSNLGMAIIVARVMPYLFYFLLIMGGSYMMRSVVAEKENRTVEILLLSLDPTQLMIGKIIAMSVIVAIQLVVWVGGGMLILNRAATVMQFTSFAFPSGFFVWAMLFLLLGYLLFAAIMSAVGALATNAREGGQAIWILVIPLMPTLMFGPLFAEEPNHPLVVALSLFPFSSPSAMVTRLAVGDVPAWQLLVSVLALVGTTYLFIVLAGRFFKSGNLLSDTAFSWRRLASGWKG
;
A
#
# COMPACT_ATOMS: atom_id res chain seq x y z
N ILE A 1 19.08 -3.12 -46.11
CA ILE A 1 18.77 -1.67 -46.09
C ILE A 1 17.33 -1.52 -46.55
N THR A 2 16.43 -1.27 -45.62
CA THR A 2 14.98 -1.09 -45.85
C THR A 2 14.65 0.36 -46.25
N GLN A 3 15.41 1.32 -45.71
CA GLN A 3 15.28 2.75 -45.97
C GLN A 3 16.68 3.39 -46.05
N TYR A 4 16.89 4.38 -46.93
CA TYR A 4 18.08 5.23 -46.92
C TYR A 4 17.69 6.69 -47.16
N VAL A 5 18.42 7.61 -46.53
CA VAL A 5 18.15 9.05 -46.53
C VAL A 5 19.29 9.78 -47.22
N VAL A 6 18.96 10.65 -48.17
CA VAL A 6 19.91 11.51 -48.88
C VAL A 6 19.68 12.94 -48.45
N ILE A 7 20.74 13.56 -47.92
CA ILE A 7 20.76 14.96 -47.51
C ILE A 7 21.61 15.71 -48.56
N PRO A 8 20.99 16.56 -49.40
CA PRO A 8 21.70 17.39 -50.37
C PRO A 8 22.68 18.37 -49.69
N ALA A 9 23.74 18.75 -50.39
CA ALA A 9 24.76 19.67 -49.85
C ALA A 9 24.23 21.10 -49.63
N ASP A 10 23.16 21.48 -50.32
CA ASP A 10 22.42 22.73 -50.24
C ASP A 10 21.24 22.69 -49.24
N PHE A 11 21.21 21.67 -48.36
CA PHE A 11 20.15 21.51 -47.35
C PHE A 11 19.89 22.77 -46.50
N THR A 12 20.91 23.59 -46.24
CA THR A 12 20.77 24.84 -45.47
C THR A 12 19.94 25.92 -46.19
N ASP A 13 19.93 25.90 -47.52
CA ASP A 13 19.26 26.90 -48.35
C ASP A 13 17.92 26.38 -48.90
N GLY A 14 17.83 25.08 -49.20
CA GLY A 14 16.65 24.43 -49.79
C GLY A 14 15.77 23.64 -48.81
N GLY A 15 16.31 23.19 -47.67
CA GLY A 15 15.56 22.45 -46.64
C GLY A 15 15.03 21.07 -47.04
N GLU A 16 15.41 20.55 -48.21
CA GLU A 16 14.85 19.31 -48.76
C GLU A 16 15.62 18.07 -48.29
N ILE A 17 14.89 17.05 -47.80
CA ILE A 17 15.44 15.75 -47.42
C ILE A 17 14.71 14.68 -48.25
N VAL A 18 15.48 13.89 -49.01
CA VAL A 18 14.90 12.83 -49.85
C VAL A 18 15.11 11.47 -49.20
N ILE A 19 14.00 10.77 -48.96
CA ILE A 19 13.99 9.48 -48.27
C ILE A 19 13.53 8.41 -49.26
N TYR A 20 14.35 7.38 -49.43
CA TYR A 20 14.06 6.24 -50.28
C TYR A 20 13.71 5.03 -49.42
N ASP A 21 12.46 4.60 -49.50
CA ASP A 21 11.91 3.46 -48.77
C ASP A 21 11.43 2.38 -49.75
N ARG A 22 11.78 1.11 -49.46
CA ARG A 22 11.31 -0.04 -50.25
C ARG A 22 9.89 -0.47 -49.89
N GLY A 23 9.32 0.02 -48.79
CA GLY A 23 8.01 -0.39 -48.25
C GLY A 23 7.09 0.75 -47.86
N PHE A 24 6.96 1.78 -48.71
CA PHE A 24 6.16 2.98 -48.40
C PHE A 24 4.66 2.67 -48.17
N GLN A 25 4.20 2.79 -46.92
CA GLN A 25 2.80 2.64 -46.52
C GLN A 25 2.26 3.97 -45.96
N LEU A 26 1.39 4.63 -46.71
CA LEU A 26 0.83 5.97 -46.39
C LEU A 26 -0.09 6.03 -45.17
N LEU A 27 -0.65 4.89 -44.73
CA LEU A 27 -1.76 4.82 -43.76
C LEU A 27 -1.47 3.92 -42.55
N SER A 28 -0.29 3.30 -42.49
CA SER A 28 0.20 2.57 -41.33
C SER A 28 1.11 3.54 -40.58
N GLY A 29 0.83 3.83 -39.31
CA GLY A 29 1.61 4.76 -38.52
C GLY A 29 3.04 4.26 -38.31
N GLY A 30 3.90 4.47 -39.31
CA GLY A 30 5.33 4.16 -39.34
C GLY A 30 5.67 2.68 -39.12
N ASP A 31 6.52 2.12 -39.97
CA ASP A 31 7.33 0.99 -39.50
C ASP A 31 8.11 1.49 -38.27
N SER A 32 8.06 0.77 -37.14
CA SER A 32 8.69 1.20 -35.88
C SER A 32 10.21 1.35 -36.01
N SER A 33 10.77 0.87 -37.12
CA SER A 33 12.16 0.99 -37.52
C SER A 33 12.47 2.17 -38.45
N SER A 34 11.49 3.01 -38.78
CA SER A 34 11.67 4.14 -39.69
C SER A 34 12.48 5.30 -39.07
N VAL A 35 13.27 5.95 -39.92
CA VAL A 35 14.13 7.10 -39.58
C VAL A 35 13.45 8.44 -39.93
N ALA A 36 12.21 8.39 -40.41
CA ALA A 36 11.43 9.55 -40.85
C ALA A 36 9.99 9.46 -40.34
N PHE A 37 9.26 10.58 -40.36
CA PHE A 37 7.84 10.67 -40.00
C PHE A 37 7.50 10.17 -38.58
N ASN A 38 8.15 10.72 -37.53
CA ASN A 38 7.96 10.30 -36.13
C ASN A 38 8.31 8.82 -35.84
N GLY A 39 9.16 8.20 -36.66
CA GLY A 39 9.70 6.88 -36.39
C GLY A 39 10.61 6.85 -35.16
N SER A 40 10.83 5.67 -34.58
CA SER A 40 11.60 5.49 -33.33
C SER A 40 13.06 5.99 -33.42
N TYR A 41 13.57 6.23 -34.64
CA TYR A 41 14.93 6.71 -34.91
C TYR A 41 15.00 8.14 -35.46
N ASP A 42 13.90 8.90 -35.46
CA ASP A 42 13.86 10.30 -35.90
C ASP A 42 14.85 11.21 -35.16
N TRP A 43 15.10 10.91 -33.87
CA TRP A 43 16.11 11.58 -33.05
C TRP A 43 17.52 11.48 -33.65
N ALA A 44 17.86 10.34 -34.28
CA ALA A 44 19.17 10.09 -34.86
C ALA A 44 19.36 10.89 -36.15
N LEU A 45 18.31 11.01 -36.98
CA LEU A 45 18.35 11.86 -38.17
C LEU A 45 18.59 13.32 -37.78
N THR A 46 17.81 13.82 -36.81
CA THR A 46 17.94 15.19 -36.30
C THR A 46 19.33 15.43 -35.70
N TYR A 47 19.93 14.41 -35.06
CA TYR A 47 21.25 14.53 -34.45
C TYR A 47 22.32 14.63 -35.51
N LEU A 48 22.26 13.76 -36.52
CA LEU A 48 23.20 13.72 -37.62
C LEU A 48 23.12 14.98 -38.49
N ILE A 49 21.92 15.50 -38.74
CA ILE A 49 21.74 16.77 -39.45
C ILE A 49 22.38 17.90 -38.64
N THR A 50 22.04 18.00 -37.36
CA THR A 50 22.57 19.08 -36.50
C THR A 50 24.08 18.98 -36.38
N ALA A 51 24.65 17.79 -36.19
CA ALA A 51 26.09 17.57 -36.09
C ALA A 51 26.85 17.90 -37.39
N ASN A 52 26.27 17.61 -38.55
CA ASN A 52 26.87 17.99 -39.84
C ASN A 52 26.76 19.49 -40.10
N LEU A 53 25.68 20.15 -39.65
CA LEU A 53 25.47 21.59 -39.80
C LEU A 53 26.34 22.41 -38.84
N THR A 54 26.54 21.94 -37.61
CA THR A 54 27.34 22.65 -36.60
C THR A 54 28.83 22.33 -36.72
N GLY A 55 29.19 21.23 -37.38
CA GLY A 55 30.57 20.71 -37.44
C GLY A 55 31.10 20.22 -36.09
N ASP A 56 30.27 20.26 -35.04
CA ASP A 56 30.60 19.91 -33.66
C ASP A 56 29.51 18.99 -33.10
N THR A 57 29.91 17.76 -32.81
CA THR A 57 29.05 16.69 -32.29
C THR A 57 28.59 16.98 -30.86
N GLN A 58 29.37 17.72 -30.06
CA GLN A 58 28.98 18.11 -28.71
C GLN A 58 27.92 19.21 -28.74
N LEU A 59 28.08 20.18 -29.64
CA LEU A 59 27.11 21.27 -29.80
C LEU A 59 25.77 20.73 -30.32
N ALA A 60 25.80 19.75 -31.23
CA ALA A 60 24.59 19.07 -31.69
C ALA A 60 23.85 18.31 -30.58
N ALA A 61 24.58 17.65 -29.68
CA ALA A 61 23.98 16.97 -28.52
C ALA A 61 23.29 17.95 -27.57
N VAL A 62 23.90 19.12 -27.34
CA VAL A 62 23.35 20.18 -26.48
C VAL A 62 22.13 20.85 -27.12
N VAL A 63 22.13 21.07 -28.44
CA VAL A 63 20.98 21.65 -29.16
C VAL A 63 19.76 20.72 -29.09
N GLN A 64 19.96 19.41 -29.17
CA GLN A 64 18.87 18.44 -29.05
C GLN A 64 18.37 18.26 -27.61
N ASN A 65 19.27 18.29 -26.63
CA ASN A 65 18.93 18.19 -25.22
C ASN A 65 19.62 19.33 -24.45
N PRO A 66 19.02 20.53 -24.43
CA PRO A 66 19.59 21.70 -23.78
C PRO A 66 19.65 21.58 -22.26
N THR A 67 19.00 20.57 -21.69
CA THR A 67 19.04 20.25 -20.25
C THR A 67 19.49 18.80 -20.04
N PRO A 68 20.74 18.44 -20.37
CA PRO A 68 21.22 17.09 -20.12
C PRO A 68 21.24 16.86 -18.60
N ARG A 69 20.66 15.75 -18.14
CA ARG A 69 20.67 15.39 -16.71
C ARG A 69 22.06 15.41 -16.07
N ALA A 70 23.10 15.12 -16.87
CA ALA A 70 24.50 15.15 -16.44
C ALA A 70 25.06 16.59 -16.23
N ALA A 71 24.47 17.60 -16.87
CA ALA A 71 24.87 19.01 -16.79
C ALA A 71 23.91 19.86 -15.94
N THR A 72 22.72 19.37 -15.65
CA THR A 72 21.75 20.06 -14.80
C THR A 72 22.07 19.83 -13.33
N GLN A 73 22.56 20.87 -12.65
CA GLN A 73 22.67 20.88 -11.19
C GLN A 73 21.34 21.28 -10.56
N MET A 74 20.63 20.30 -9.98
CA MET A 74 19.41 20.57 -9.24
C MET A 74 19.74 21.23 -7.90
N HIS A 75 19.48 22.54 -7.79
CA HIS A 75 19.56 23.24 -6.52
C HIS A 75 18.19 23.21 -5.84
N ARG A 76 18.12 22.64 -4.64
CA ARG A 76 16.91 22.63 -3.82
C ARG A 76 16.67 24.05 -3.27
N LEU A 77 15.44 24.55 -3.38
CA LEU A 77 15.07 25.92 -2.94
C LEU A 77 15.15 26.11 -1.41
N GLN A 78 15.28 25.02 -0.65
CA GLN A 78 15.48 25.03 0.80
C GLN A 78 16.71 24.19 1.16
N PRO A 79 17.67 24.75 1.92
CA PRO A 79 18.76 23.97 2.49
C PRO A 79 18.20 22.91 3.43
N PRO A 80 18.69 21.65 3.42
CA PRO A 80 18.44 20.75 4.53
C PRO A 80 19.08 21.37 5.78
N ALA A 81 18.35 21.43 6.89
CA ALA A 81 18.91 21.84 8.16
C ALA A 81 19.80 20.69 8.64
N SER A 82 21.11 20.80 8.45
CA SER A 82 22.14 19.81 8.82
C SER A 82 22.19 18.49 8.03
N ALA A 83 23.39 17.88 7.96
CA ALA A 83 23.62 16.56 7.39
C ALA A 83 22.81 15.47 8.11
N ASP A 84 22.54 15.66 9.40
CA ASP A 84 21.73 14.76 10.24
C ASP A 84 20.26 14.70 9.81
N GLU A 85 19.69 15.78 9.27
CA GLU A 85 18.30 15.77 8.79
C GLU A 85 18.18 15.01 7.47
N SER A 86 19.21 15.02 6.62
CA SER A 86 19.22 14.25 5.37
C SER A 86 19.32 12.73 5.60
N SER A 87 20.08 12.28 6.60
CA SER A 87 20.16 10.88 7.00
C SER A 87 18.88 10.43 7.73
N ASN A 88 18.31 11.30 8.58
CA ASN A 88 17.03 11.05 9.22
C ASN A 88 15.87 10.97 8.22
N LEU A 89 15.90 11.79 7.16
CA LEU A 89 14.90 11.75 6.09
C LEU A 89 14.97 10.45 5.29
N GLY A 90 16.17 9.92 5.03
CA GLY A 90 16.35 8.60 4.43
C GLY A 90 15.73 7.48 5.28
N MET A 91 15.95 7.51 6.59
CA MET A 91 15.37 6.52 7.50
C MET A 91 13.86 6.69 7.67
N ALA A 92 13.37 7.92 7.72
CA ALA A 92 11.95 8.24 7.74
C ALA A 92 11.22 7.69 6.51
N ILE A 93 11.82 7.79 5.31
CA ILE A 93 11.27 7.19 4.08
C ILE A 93 11.23 5.67 4.18
N ILE A 94 12.28 5.04 4.71
CA ILE A 94 12.31 3.57 4.92
C ILE A 94 11.20 3.16 5.89
N VAL A 95 11.06 3.86 7.02
CA VAL A 95 10.04 3.58 8.04
C VAL A 95 8.64 3.80 7.47
N ALA A 96 8.38 4.91 6.77
CA ALA A 96 7.10 5.18 6.10
C ALA A 96 6.73 4.13 5.05
N ARG A 97 7.74 3.54 4.40
CA ARG A 97 7.52 2.48 3.42
C ARG A 97 7.27 1.14 4.10
N VAL A 98 8.04 0.77 5.11
CA VAL A 98 7.99 -0.55 5.75
C VAL A 98 6.82 -0.68 6.73
N MET A 99 6.48 0.37 7.48
CA MET A 99 5.44 0.31 8.52
C MET A 99 4.07 -0.10 7.99
N PRO A 100 3.56 0.45 6.87
CA PRO A 100 2.31 -0.01 6.28
C PRO A 100 2.31 -1.49 5.93
N TYR A 101 3.41 -2.00 5.34
CA TYR A 101 3.52 -3.43 5.01
C TYR A 101 3.57 -4.31 6.25
N LEU A 102 4.25 -3.88 7.31
CA LEU A 102 4.30 -4.61 8.58
C LEU A 102 2.89 -4.75 9.16
N PHE A 103 2.14 -3.65 9.27
CA PHE A 103 0.77 -3.69 9.78
C PHE A 103 -0.16 -4.50 8.87
N TYR A 104 -0.02 -4.35 7.55
CA TYR A 104 -0.76 -5.14 6.58
C TYR A 104 -0.55 -6.64 6.79
N PHE A 105 0.70 -7.06 6.91
CA PHE A 105 1.08 -8.45 7.15
C PHE A 105 0.49 -8.97 8.47
N LEU A 106 0.65 -8.23 9.58
CA LEU A 106 0.13 -8.64 10.89
C LEU A 106 -1.39 -8.78 10.90
N LEU A 107 -2.10 -7.80 10.35
CA LEU A 107 -3.56 -7.75 10.39
C LEU A 107 -4.21 -8.81 9.49
N ILE A 108 -3.68 -9.02 8.29
CA ILE A 108 -4.22 -10.03 7.36
C ILE A 108 -3.90 -11.43 7.84
N MET A 109 -2.68 -11.67 8.32
CA MET A 109 -2.30 -12.98 8.84
C MET A 109 -3.14 -13.34 10.07
N GLY A 110 -3.27 -12.40 11.02
CA GLY A 110 -4.12 -12.57 12.19
C GLY A 110 -5.60 -12.80 11.84
N GLY A 111 -6.15 -12.00 10.92
CA GLY A 111 -7.54 -12.14 10.47
C GLY A 111 -7.80 -13.48 9.76
N SER A 112 -6.84 -13.93 8.94
CA SER A 112 -6.90 -15.23 8.26
C SER A 112 -6.93 -16.40 9.25
N TYR A 113 -6.13 -16.34 10.32
CA TYR A 113 -6.16 -17.36 11.37
C TYR A 113 -7.49 -17.38 12.13
N MET A 114 -8.04 -16.20 12.46
CA MET A 114 -9.35 -16.11 13.12
C MET A 114 -10.43 -16.81 12.29
N MET A 115 -10.51 -16.50 11.00
CA MET A 115 -11.49 -17.12 10.11
C MET A 115 -11.34 -18.65 10.03
N ARG A 116 -10.11 -19.15 9.81
CA ARG A 116 -9.88 -20.60 9.75
C ARG A 116 -10.24 -21.28 11.06
N SER A 117 -9.95 -20.64 12.18
CA SER A 117 -10.28 -21.15 13.50
C SER A 117 -11.79 -21.27 13.70
N VAL A 118 -12.59 -20.32 13.21
CA VAL A 118 -14.07 -20.40 13.28
C VAL A 118 -14.60 -21.51 12.38
N VAL A 119 -14.10 -21.61 11.16
CA VAL A 119 -14.53 -22.66 10.22
C VAL A 119 -14.19 -24.05 10.77
N ALA A 120 -12.99 -24.23 11.33
CA ALA A 120 -12.57 -25.51 11.90
C ALA A 120 -13.46 -25.99 13.05
N GLU A 121 -13.95 -25.07 13.89
CA GLU A 121 -14.89 -25.41 14.96
C GLU A 121 -16.23 -25.92 14.42
N LYS A 122 -16.70 -25.35 13.31
CA LYS A 122 -17.93 -25.77 12.62
C LYS A 122 -17.76 -27.14 11.95
N GLU A 123 -16.61 -27.37 11.30
CA GLU A 123 -16.31 -28.63 10.60
C GLU A 123 -16.18 -29.82 11.59
N ASN A 124 -15.60 -29.61 12.78
CA ASN A 124 -15.28 -30.69 13.72
C ASN A 124 -16.42 -31.09 14.68
N ARG A 125 -17.69 -30.72 14.42
CA ARG A 125 -18.86 -30.88 15.33
C ARG A 125 -18.65 -30.32 16.75
N THR A 126 -17.57 -29.58 16.99
CA THR A 126 -17.22 -29.05 18.31
C THR A 126 -18.18 -27.93 18.71
N VAL A 127 -18.71 -27.18 17.73
CA VAL A 127 -19.71 -26.12 17.94
C VAL A 127 -21.00 -26.65 18.58
N GLU A 128 -21.50 -27.83 18.20
CA GLU A 128 -22.75 -28.38 18.75
C GLU A 128 -22.63 -28.65 20.26
N ILE A 129 -21.51 -29.22 20.70
CA ILE A 129 -21.24 -29.51 22.12
C ILE A 129 -21.02 -28.20 22.91
N LEU A 130 -20.29 -27.24 22.33
CA LEU A 130 -19.99 -25.96 22.98
C LEU A 130 -21.25 -25.11 23.19
N LEU A 131 -22.18 -25.13 22.23
CA LEU A 131 -23.44 -24.38 22.30
C LEU A 131 -24.46 -24.96 23.28
N LEU A 132 -24.26 -26.19 23.79
CA LEU A 132 -25.07 -26.74 24.88
C LEU A 132 -24.73 -26.13 26.24
N SER A 133 -23.56 -25.49 26.36
CA SER A 133 -23.05 -24.96 27.64
C SER A 133 -22.90 -23.43 27.66
N LEU A 134 -22.80 -22.77 26.50
CA LEU A 134 -22.48 -21.34 26.40
C LEU A 134 -23.26 -20.66 25.27
N ASP A 135 -23.59 -19.37 25.46
CA ASP A 135 -24.16 -18.54 24.40
C ASP A 135 -23.15 -18.31 23.25
N PRO A 136 -23.55 -18.41 21.97
CA PRO A 136 -22.64 -18.26 20.83
C PRO A 136 -21.89 -16.91 20.81
N THR A 137 -22.55 -15.84 21.25
CA THR A 137 -21.97 -14.50 21.30
C THR A 137 -20.83 -14.41 22.31
N GLN A 138 -20.97 -15.07 23.47
CA GLN A 138 -19.94 -15.06 24.51
C GLN A 138 -18.71 -15.87 24.07
N LEU A 139 -18.95 -17.00 23.41
CA LEU A 139 -17.89 -17.85 22.85
C LEU A 139 -17.05 -17.09 21.82
N MET A 140 -17.70 -16.38 20.89
CA MET A 140 -16.98 -15.58 19.88
C MET A 140 -16.19 -14.43 20.49
N ILE A 141 -16.78 -13.69 21.44
CA ILE A 141 -16.07 -12.56 22.09
C ILE A 141 -14.84 -13.07 22.83
N GLY A 142 -14.98 -14.16 23.61
CA GLY A 142 -13.86 -14.79 24.30
C GLY A 142 -12.76 -15.23 23.34
N LYS A 143 -13.14 -15.84 22.21
CA LYS A 143 -12.20 -16.27 21.17
C LYS A 143 -11.45 -15.11 20.51
N ILE A 144 -12.15 -14.02 20.18
CA ILE A 144 -11.55 -12.82 19.60
C ILE A 144 -10.52 -12.21 20.56
N ILE A 145 -10.85 -12.10 21.85
CA ILE A 145 -9.93 -11.60 22.88
C ILE A 145 -8.72 -12.53 23.03
N ALA A 146 -8.94 -13.85 23.10
CA ALA A 146 -7.86 -14.83 23.23
C ALA A 146 -6.88 -14.79 22.05
N MET A 147 -7.38 -14.72 20.81
CA MET A 147 -6.54 -14.62 19.62
C MET A 147 -5.79 -13.28 19.53
N SER A 148 -6.31 -12.22 20.17
CA SER A 148 -5.62 -10.93 20.25
C SER A 148 -4.32 -11.02 21.07
N VAL A 149 -4.26 -11.91 22.06
CA VAL A 149 -3.04 -12.17 22.83
C VAL A 149 -1.94 -12.76 21.94
N ILE A 150 -2.31 -13.65 21.01
CA ILE A 150 -1.36 -14.24 20.04
C ILE A 150 -0.78 -13.14 19.13
N VAL A 151 -1.61 -12.20 18.68
CA VAL A 151 -1.17 -11.07 17.86
C VAL A 151 -0.29 -10.10 18.66
N ALA A 152 -0.57 -9.90 19.95
CA ALA A 152 0.31 -9.12 20.83
C ALA A 152 1.71 -9.75 20.92
N ILE A 153 1.78 -11.08 21.12
CA ILE A 153 3.04 -11.84 21.15
C ILE A 153 3.76 -11.71 19.81
N GLN A 154 3.03 -11.86 18.70
CA GLN A 154 3.59 -11.69 17.36
C GLN A 154 4.21 -10.30 17.20
N LEU A 155 3.54 -9.23 17.64
CA LEU A 155 4.10 -7.88 17.56
C LEU A 155 5.40 -7.75 18.35
N VAL A 156 5.47 -8.31 19.56
CA VAL A 156 6.70 -8.29 20.36
C VAL A 156 7.86 -8.93 19.62
N VAL A 157 7.62 -10.06 18.93
CA VAL A 157 8.64 -10.73 18.11
C VAL A 157 9.08 -9.85 16.94
N TRP A 158 8.15 -9.24 16.21
CA TRP A 158 8.47 -8.39 15.04
C TRP A 158 9.15 -7.08 15.43
N VAL A 159 8.68 -6.40 16.48
CA VAL A 159 9.29 -5.15 16.97
C VAL A 159 10.64 -5.45 17.59
N GLY A 160 10.75 -6.49 18.42
CA GLY A 160 12.01 -6.91 19.02
C GLY A 160 13.05 -7.31 17.97
N GLY A 161 12.66 -8.16 17.01
CA GLY A 161 13.51 -8.54 15.88
C GLY A 161 13.88 -7.34 15.00
N GLY A 162 12.91 -6.47 14.70
CA GLY A 162 13.12 -5.25 13.92
C GLY A 162 14.12 -4.30 14.56
N MET A 163 14.02 -4.05 15.87
CA MET A 163 14.99 -3.24 16.61
C MET A 163 16.39 -3.84 16.59
N LEU A 164 16.52 -5.16 16.74
CA LEU A 164 17.83 -5.83 16.67
C LEU A 164 18.45 -5.67 15.28
N ILE A 165 17.67 -5.84 14.22
CA ILE A 165 18.13 -5.64 12.84
C ILE A 165 18.52 -4.18 12.61
N LEU A 166 17.69 -3.22 13.03
CA LEU A 166 17.97 -1.79 12.86
C LEU A 166 19.25 -1.37 13.60
N ASN A 167 19.46 -1.83 14.83
CA ASN A 167 20.70 -1.55 15.58
C ASN A 167 21.95 -2.13 14.89
N ARG A 168 21.84 -3.32 14.31
CA ARG A 168 22.95 -3.95 13.57
C ARG A 168 23.18 -3.28 12.22
N ALA A 169 22.12 -2.93 11.50
CA ALA A 169 22.18 -2.23 10.22
C ALA A 169 22.74 -0.81 10.37
N ALA A 170 22.36 -0.08 11.42
CA ALA A 170 22.91 1.24 11.73
C ALA A 170 24.42 1.18 11.95
N THR A 171 24.90 0.14 12.65
CA THR A 171 26.34 -0.10 12.86
C THR A 171 27.08 -0.41 11.55
N VAL A 172 26.48 -1.18 10.64
CA VAL A 172 27.12 -1.61 9.38
C VAL A 172 27.07 -0.53 8.29
N MET A 173 25.98 0.22 8.21
CA MET A 173 25.71 1.19 7.14
C MET A 173 25.99 2.66 7.56
N GLN A 174 26.53 2.90 8.76
CA GLN A 174 26.81 4.23 9.30
C GLN A 174 25.58 5.17 9.31
N PHE A 175 24.37 4.62 9.46
CA PHE A 175 23.18 5.45 9.60
C PHE A 175 23.13 6.11 10.97
N THR A 176 22.74 7.38 11.02
CA THR A 176 22.32 8.01 12.27
C THR A 176 21.17 7.22 12.88
N SER A 177 21.21 7.00 14.19
CA SER A 177 20.18 6.25 14.90
C SER A 177 18.84 6.98 14.78
N PHE A 178 17.88 6.37 14.10
CA PHE A 178 16.52 6.89 14.04
C PHE A 178 15.82 6.64 15.37
N ALA A 179 15.45 7.72 16.04
CA ALA A 179 14.75 7.67 17.30
C ALA A 179 13.24 7.78 17.05
N PHE A 180 12.49 6.79 17.52
CA PHE A 180 11.03 6.90 17.55
C PHE A 180 10.59 7.89 18.64
N PRO A 181 9.51 8.66 18.42
CA PRO A 181 8.94 9.52 19.45
C PRO A 181 8.59 8.74 20.73
N SER A 182 8.67 9.41 21.88
CA SER A 182 8.29 8.82 23.17
C SER A 182 6.85 8.33 23.13
N GLY A 183 6.62 7.06 23.50
CA GLY A 183 5.29 6.45 23.48
C GLY A 183 4.84 5.88 22.13
N PHE A 184 5.66 5.98 21.07
CA PHE A 184 5.37 5.40 19.75
C PHE A 184 4.94 3.94 19.85
N PHE A 185 5.70 3.10 20.57
CA PHE A 185 5.40 1.67 20.69
C PHE A 185 4.11 1.38 21.45
N VAL A 186 3.72 2.24 22.40
CA VAL A 186 2.45 2.10 23.12
C VAL A 186 1.28 2.37 22.19
N TRP A 187 1.35 3.45 21.41
CA TRP A 187 0.35 3.75 20.39
C TRP A 187 0.31 2.69 19.30
N ALA A 188 1.46 2.24 18.80
CA ALA A 188 1.55 1.18 17.80
C ALA A 188 0.90 -0.13 18.30
N MET A 189 1.16 -0.52 19.56
CA MET A 189 0.54 -1.68 20.18
C MET A 189 -0.98 -1.49 20.31
N LEU A 190 -1.43 -0.34 20.79
CA LEU A 190 -2.85 -0.04 20.94
C LEU A 190 -3.59 -0.09 19.60
N PHE A 191 -3.07 0.59 18.57
CA PHE A 191 -3.66 0.57 17.23
C PHE A 191 -3.63 -0.82 16.60
N LEU A 192 -2.56 -1.59 16.81
CA LEU A 192 -2.51 -2.98 16.32
C LEU A 192 -3.59 -3.84 16.99
N LEU A 193 -3.72 -3.78 18.32
CA LEU A 193 -4.69 -4.59 19.05
C LEU A 193 -6.12 -4.22 18.64
N LEU A 194 -6.44 -2.93 18.60
CA LEU A 194 -7.78 -2.48 18.19
C LEU A 194 -8.06 -2.78 16.71
N GLY A 195 -7.08 -2.59 15.83
CA GLY A 195 -7.17 -2.92 14.41
C GLY A 195 -7.35 -4.41 14.19
N TYR A 196 -6.63 -5.22 14.96
CA TYR A 196 -6.80 -6.67 14.96
C TYR A 196 -8.19 -7.06 15.43
N LEU A 197 -8.70 -6.49 16.53
CA LEU A 197 -10.06 -6.78 17.02
C LEU A 197 -11.12 -6.48 15.95
N LEU A 198 -11.00 -5.34 15.25
CA LEU A 198 -11.89 -5.00 14.14
C LEU A 198 -11.85 -6.06 13.04
N PHE A 199 -10.65 -6.41 12.58
CA PHE A 199 -10.47 -7.32 11.45
C PHE A 199 -10.80 -8.76 11.83
N ALA A 200 -10.52 -9.16 13.06
CA ALA A 200 -10.92 -10.42 13.64
C ALA A 200 -12.44 -10.53 13.70
N ALA A 201 -13.16 -9.48 14.12
CA ALA A 201 -14.62 -9.48 14.13
C ALA A 201 -15.21 -9.67 12.72
N ILE A 202 -14.67 -8.95 11.72
CA ILE A 202 -15.06 -9.11 10.31
C ILE A 202 -14.80 -10.54 9.83
N MET A 203 -13.60 -11.06 10.05
CA MET A 203 -13.21 -12.39 9.60
C MET A 203 -13.90 -13.52 10.37
N SER A 204 -14.31 -13.24 11.61
CA SER A 204 -15.12 -14.16 12.41
C SER A 204 -16.55 -14.26 11.83
N ALA A 205 -17.15 -13.14 11.42
CA ALA A 205 -18.42 -13.14 10.71
C ALA A 205 -18.34 -13.87 9.36
N VAL A 206 -17.27 -13.63 8.59
CA VAL A 206 -16.98 -14.37 7.35
C VAL A 206 -16.86 -15.87 7.63
N GLY A 207 -16.09 -16.26 8.66
CA GLY A 207 -15.91 -17.66 9.04
C GLY A 207 -17.21 -18.35 9.47
N ALA A 208 -18.13 -17.62 10.12
CA ALA A 208 -19.45 -18.14 10.50
C ALA A 208 -20.33 -18.44 9.28
N LEU A 209 -20.24 -17.59 8.25
CA LEU A 209 -21.02 -17.68 7.02
C LEU A 209 -20.41 -18.65 6.00
N ALA A 210 -19.09 -18.82 6.01
CA ALA A 210 -18.39 -19.70 5.09
C ALA A 210 -18.78 -21.18 5.29
N THR A 211 -18.85 -21.92 4.18
CA THR A 211 -19.08 -23.38 4.23
C THR A 211 -17.79 -24.15 4.49
N ASN A 212 -16.65 -23.60 4.06
CA ASN A 212 -15.34 -24.22 4.20
C ASN A 212 -14.22 -23.16 4.23
N ALA A 213 -13.01 -23.55 4.62
CA ALA A 213 -11.89 -22.62 4.79
C ALA A 213 -11.42 -21.97 3.48
N ARG A 214 -11.66 -22.61 2.33
CA ARG A 214 -11.29 -22.09 1.01
C ARG A 214 -12.22 -20.95 0.58
N GLU A 215 -13.52 -21.10 0.79
CA GLU A 215 -14.53 -20.06 0.54
C GLU A 215 -14.40 -18.90 1.53
N GLY A 216 -14.14 -19.17 2.81
CA GLY A 216 -13.84 -18.09 3.76
C GLY A 216 -12.58 -17.32 3.34
N GLY A 217 -11.53 -18.05 2.95
CA GLY A 217 -10.23 -17.47 2.57
C GLY A 217 -10.31 -16.60 1.32
N GLN A 218 -11.35 -16.76 0.52
CA GLN A 218 -11.67 -15.83 -0.54
C GLN A 218 -11.97 -14.45 0.04
N ALA A 219 -12.82 -14.27 1.06
CA ALA A 219 -13.17 -12.94 1.57
C ALA A 219 -12.03 -12.08 2.19
N ILE A 220 -10.75 -12.51 2.16
CA ILE A 220 -9.58 -11.73 2.60
C ILE A 220 -9.49 -10.36 1.91
N TRP A 221 -9.96 -10.20 0.66
CA TRP A 221 -9.96 -8.89 -0.01
C TRP A 221 -10.73 -7.81 0.74
N ILE A 222 -11.70 -8.18 1.59
CA ILE A 222 -12.42 -7.24 2.46
C ILE A 222 -11.46 -6.52 3.42
N LEU A 223 -10.40 -7.20 3.88
CA LEU A 223 -9.37 -6.63 4.76
C LEU A 223 -8.32 -5.87 3.95
N VAL A 224 -8.05 -6.33 2.73
CA VAL A 224 -7.03 -5.74 1.84
C VAL A 224 -7.47 -4.36 1.36
N ILE A 225 -8.69 -4.21 0.83
CA ILE A 225 -9.18 -2.95 0.24
C ILE A 225 -8.93 -1.71 1.12
N PRO A 226 -9.31 -1.69 2.41
CA PRO A 226 -9.10 -0.51 3.24
C PRO A 226 -7.63 -0.28 3.62
N LEU A 227 -6.80 -1.32 3.61
CA LEU A 227 -5.35 -1.19 3.87
C LEU A 227 -4.56 -0.81 2.62
N MET A 228 -5.04 -1.13 1.42
CA MET A 228 -4.33 -0.85 0.17
C MET A 228 -3.91 0.62 0.00
N PRO A 229 -4.77 1.63 0.30
CA PRO A 229 -4.35 3.02 0.22
C PRO A 229 -3.13 3.36 1.09
N THR A 230 -2.97 2.73 2.26
CA THR A 230 -1.81 3.02 3.13
C THR A 230 -0.52 2.46 2.55
N LEU A 231 -0.61 1.36 1.80
CA LEU A 231 0.52 0.80 1.04
C LEU A 231 0.86 1.66 -0.17
N MET A 232 -0.15 2.06 -0.95
CA MET A 232 0.03 2.82 -2.19
C MET A 232 0.57 4.22 -1.93
N PHE A 233 0.06 4.90 -0.90
CA PHE A 233 0.46 6.25 -0.53
C PHE A 233 1.57 6.28 0.52
N GLY A 234 2.25 5.16 0.80
CA GLY A 234 3.35 5.08 1.77
C GLY A 234 4.39 6.22 1.65
N PRO A 235 4.90 6.57 0.46
CA PRO A 235 5.82 7.71 0.29
C PRO A 235 5.23 9.06 0.72
N LEU A 236 3.94 9.27 0.50
CA LEU A 236 3.24 10.50 0.87
C LEU A 236 3.21 10.70 2.40
N PHE A 237 3.25 9.63 3.19
CA PHE A 237 3.37 9.73 4.65
C PHE A 237 4.72 10.30 5.10
N ALA A 238 5.79 10.10 4.33
CA ALA A 238 7.11 10.65 4.64
C ALA A 238 7.27 12.09 4.14
N GLU A 239 6.75 12.38 2.96
CA GLU A 239 6.92 13.67 2.30
C GLU A 239 5.94 14.71 2.85
N GLU A 240 4.67 14.34 3.02
CA GLU A 240 3.62 15.26 3.46
C GLU A 240 2.72 14.62 4.53
N PRO A 241 3.20 14.43 5.77
CA PRO A 241 2.44 13.77 6.85
C PRO A 241 1.10 14.44 7.19
N ASN A 242 0.93 15.72 6.84
CA ASN A 242 -0.26 16.52 7.13
C ASN A 242 -1.19 16.69 5.92
N HIS A 243 -0.89 16.04 4.78
CA HIS A 243 -1.73 16.09 3.60
C HIS A 243 -3.16 15.58 3.92
N PRO A 244 -4.24 16.21 3.40
CA PRO A 244 -5.62 15.86 3.75
C PRO A 244 -5.97 14.37 3.57
N LEU A 245 -5.45 13.74 2.51
CA LEU A 245 -5.63 12.31 2.27
C LEU A 245 -4.97 11.44 3.35
N VAL A 246 -3.75 11.80 3.78
CA VAL A 246 -3.01 11.10 4.84
C VAL A 246 -3.77 11.20 6.15
N VAL A 247 -4.26 12.39 6.49
CA VAL A 247 -5.11 12.61 7.67
C VAL A 247 -6.40 11.79 7.59
N ALA A 248 -7.08 11.76 6.44
CA ALA A 248 -8.30 10.98 6.26
C ALA A 248 -8.06 9.48 6.46
N LEU A 249 -6.99 8.92 5.87
CA LEU A 249 -6.62 7.51 6.04
C LEU A 249 -6.22 7.20 7.49
N SER A 250 -5.58 8.13 8.19
CA SER A 250 -5.25 7.99 9.61
C SER A 250 -6.47 8.01 10.54
N LEU A 251 -7.57 8.66 10.15
CA LEU A 251 -8.80 8.75 10.93
C LEU A 251 -9.83 7.66 10.57
N PHE A 252 -9.81 7.17 9.33
CA PHE A 252 -10.76 6.15 8.88
C PHE A 252 -10.48 4.81 9.58
N PRO A 253 -11.45 4.23 10.32
CA PRO A 253 -11.20 3.10 11.22
C PRO A 253 -10.50 1.90 10.57
N PHE A 254 -10.85 1.54 9.34
CA PHE A 254 -10.29 0.36 8.70
C PHE A 254 -8.85 0.55 8.19
N SER A 255 -8.43 1.79 7.92
CA SER A 255 -7.05 2.11 7.51
C SER A 255 -6.20 2.66 8.66
N SER A 256 -6.84 3.20 9.69
CA SER A 256 -6.21 3.87 10.84
C SER A 256 -5.11 3.07 11.54
N PRO A 257 -5.21 1.73 11.76
CA PRO A 257 -4.18 0.99 12.48
C PRO A 257 -2.83 1.06 11.77
N SER A 258 -2.84 1.04 10.43
CA SER A 258 -1.65 1.14 9.60
C SER A 258 -1.26 2.60 9.35
N ALA A 259 -2.21 3.44 8.94
CA ALA A 259 -1.95 4.83 8.55
C ALA A 259 -1.51 5.70 9.74
N MET A 260 -2.17 5.60 10.90
CA MET A 260 -1.88 6.49 12.03
C MET A 260 -0.52 6.18 12.65
N VAL A 261 -0.16 4.90 12.74
CA VAL A 261 1.16 4.49 13.25
C VAL A 261 2.27 4.88 12.28
N THR A 262 2.04 4.73 10.97
CA THR A 262 3.01 5.19 9.95
C THR A 262 3.24 6.70 10.05
N ARG A 263 2.15 7.47 10.21
CA ARG A 263 2.23 8.92 10.38
C ARG A 263 2.93 9.32 11.69
N LEU A 264 2.63 8.66 12.80
CA LEU A 264 3.30 8.85 14.09
C LEU A 264 4.80 8.54 14.05
N ALA A 265 5.23 7.63 13.17
CA ALA A 265 6.63 7.26 13.08
C ALA A 265 7.47 8.36 12.42
N VAL A 266 6.87 9.18 11.54
CA VAL A 266 7.60 10.06 10.63
C VAL A 266 7.22 11.53 10.77
N GLY A 267 6.09 11.85 11.39
CA GLY A 267 5.69 13.23 11.64
C GLY A 267 4.93 13.41 12.95
N ASP A 268 4.73 14.67 13.31
CA ASP A 268 4.01 15.04 14.52
C ASP A 268 2.50 15.00 14.28
N VAL A 269 1.81 14.19 15.09
CA VAL A 269 0.36 14.04 15.02
C VAL A 269 -0.28 14.72 16.23
N PRO A 270 -1.21 15.67 16.03
CA PRO A 270 -1.94 16.29 17.13
C PRO A 270 -2.68 15.25 17.99
N ALA A 271 -2.59 15.38 19.31
CA ALA A 271 -3.16 14.40 20.25
C ALA A 271 -4.66 14.16 20.05
N TRP A 272 -5.43 15.18 19.65
CA TRP A 272 -6.85 15.02 19.37
C TRP A 272 -7.13 14.10 18.17
N GLN A 273 -6.27 14.09 17.15
CA GLN A 273 -6.42 13.18 16.00
C GLN A 273 -6.20 11.73 16.42
N LEU A 274 -5.25 11.49 17.33
CA LEU A 274 -5.04 10.16 17.92
C LEU A 274 -6.27 9.69 18.68
N LEU A 275 -6.79 10.53 19.57
CA LEU A 275 -7.96 10.19 20.38
C LEU A 275 -9.21 9.97 19.54
N VAL A 276 -9.48 10.84 18.55
CA VAL A 276 -10.61 10.67 17.63
C VAL A 276 -10.48 9.39 16.82
N SER A 277 -9.28 9.10 16.30
CA SER A 277 -9.02 7.86 15.56
C SER A 277 -9.25 6.61 16.43
N VAL A 278 -8.76 6.62 17.67
CA VAL A 278 -8.98 5.52 18.62
C VAL A 278 -10.46 5.36 18.95
N LEU A 279 -11.18 6.44 19.25
CA LEU A 279 -12.61 6.38 19.56
C LEU A 279 -13.42 5.86 18.37
N ALA A 280 -13.12 6.32 17.16
CA ALA A 280 -13.76 5.83 15.94
C ALA A 280 -13.47 4.35 15.71
N LEU A 281 -12.23 3.91 15.96
CA LEU A 281 -11.82 2.52 15.86
C LEU A 281 -12.52 1.65 16.90
N VAL A 282 -12.56 2.05 18.17
CA VAL A 282 -13.29 1.33 19.23
C VAL A 282 -14.77 1.21 18.90
N GLY A 283 -15.41 2.31 18.48
CA GLY A 283 -16.84 2.30 18.11
C GLY A 283 -17.12 1.36 16.94
N THR A 284 -16.26 1.38 15.92
CA THR A 284 -16.38 0.48 14.76
C THR A 284 -16.13 -0.97 15.15
N THR A 285 -15.10 -1.24 15.95
CA THR A 285 -14.81 -2.58 16.47
C THR A 285 -15.99 -3.14 17.25
N TYR A 286 -16.57 -2.35 18.16
CA TYR A 286 -17.74 -2.76 18.93
C TYR A 286 -18.92 -3.11 18.02
N LEU A 287 -19.21 -2.27 17.02
CA LEU A 287 -20.25 -2.52 16.03
C LEU A 287 -20.04 -3.88 15.33
N PHE A 288 -18.83 -4.14 14.85
CA PHE A 288 -18.53 -5.38 14.12
C PHE A 288 -18.51 -6.63 15.01
N ILE A 289 -18.11 -6.52 16.28
CA ILE A 289 -18.20 -7.63 17.24
C ILE A 289 -19.68 -8.02 17.45
N VAL A 290 -20.57 -7.04 17.63
CA VAL A 290 -22.01 -7.29 17.77
C VAL A 290 -22.60 -7.92 16.51
N LEU A 291 -22.20 -7.42 15.33
CA LEU A 291 -22.62 -7.99 14.04
C LEU A 291 -22.13 -9.43 13.87
N ALA A 292 -20.88 -9.73 14.21
CA ALA A 292 -20.32 -11.08 14.11
C ALA A 292 -21.11 -12.09 14.95
N GLY A 293 -21.44 -11.73 16.20
CA GLY A 293 -22.27 -12.57 17.07
C GLY A 293 -23.67 -12.83 16.50
N ARG A 294 -24.28 -11.83 15.84
CA ARG A 294 -25.57 -12.00 15.17
C ARG A 294 -25.50 -12.95 13.97
N PHE A 295 -24.47 -12.84 13.14
CA PHE A 295 -24.28 -13.75 12.00
C PHE A 295 -24.05 -15.20 12.43
N PHE A 296 -23.36 -15.40 13.55
CA PHE A 296 -23.17 -16.74 14.12
C PHE A 296 -24.48 -17.36 14.60
N LYS A 297 -25.35 -16.56 15.25
CA LYS A 297 -26.68 -17.01 15.66
C LYS A 297 -27.58 -17.33 14.46
N SER A 298 -27.57 -16.50 13.40
CA SER A 298 -28.38 -16.74 12.20
C SER A 298 -27.87 -17.90 11.34
N GLY A 299 -26.55 -18.08 11.26
CA GLY A 299 -25.91 -19.13 10.47
C GLY A 299 -26.24 -20.54 10.95
N ASN A 300 -26.52 -20.69 12.26
CA ASN A 300 -27.00 -21.95 12.83
C ASN A 300 -28.51 -22.22 12.66
N LEU A 301 -29.32 -21.20 12.35
CA LEU A 301 -30.78 -21.34 12.19
C LEU A 301 -31.24 -21.53 10.74
N LEU A 302 -30.37 -21.24 9.77
CA LEU A 302 -30.71 -21.16 8.33
C LEU A 302 -29.77 -21.98 7.45
N SER A 303 -29.35 -23.16 7.90
CA SER A 303 -28.45 -24.07 7.16
C SER A 303 -29.01 -24.60 5.82
N ASP A 304 -30.07 -24.01 5.25
CA ASP A 304 -30.68 -24.52 4.02
C ASP A 304 -31.11 -23.47 2.97
N THR A 305 -30.70 -22.19 3.04
CA THR A 305 -30.91 -21.29 1.87
C THR A 305 -29.76 -20.32 1.60
N ALA A 306 -29.33 -20.29 0.33
CA ALA A 306 -28.24 -19.50 -0.21
C ALA A 306 -28.41 -17.98 -0.07
N PHE A 307 -27.27 -17.30 -0.08
CA PHE A 307 -27.07 -15.86 0.11
C PHE A 307 -27.95 -14.99 -0.83
N SER A 308 -28.75 -14.06 -0.27
CA SER A 308 -29.48 -13.06 -1.06
C SER A 308 -29.39 -11.66 -0.45
N TRP A 309 -28.91 -10.70 -1.25
CA TRP A 309 -28.77 -9.29 -0.91
C TRP A 309 -30.08 -8.60 -0.48
N ARG A 310 -31.24 -9.16 -0.87
CA ARG A 310 -32.56 -8.64 -0.50
C ARG A 310 -32.91 -8.81 0.99
N ARG A 311 -32.28 -9.77 1.68
CA ARG A 311 -32.54 -10.02 3.13
C ARG A 311 -31.78 -9.09 4.07
N LEU A 312 -30.66 -8.51 3.63
CA LEU A 312 -29.92 -7.47 4.37
C LEU A 312 -30.78 -6.21 4.58
N ALA A 313 -31.65 -5.88 3.63
CA ALA A 313 -32.56 -4.73 3.73
C ALA A 313 -33.78 -5.01 4.64
N SER A 314 -34.26 -6.25 4.71
CA SER A 314 -35.43 -6.61 5.53
C SER A 314 -35.09 -6.86 7.00
N GLY A 315 -33.85 -7.25 7.31
CA GLY A 315 -33.37 -7.43 8.69
C GLY A 315 -33.20 -6.15 9.49
N TRP A 316 -33.37 -4.98 8.87
CA TRP A 316 -33.27 -3.69 9.55
C TRP A 316 -34.59 -3.25 10.22
N LYS A 317 -35.71 -3.97 9.97
CA LYS A 317 -37.04 -3.69 10.53
C LYS A 317 -37.59 -4.78 11.46
N GLY A 318 -36.78 -5.73 11.92
CA GLY A 318 -37.20 -6.83 12.80
C GLY A 318 -36.32 -6.96 14.03
#